data_AF-A0ABD1CQP3-F1
#
_entry.id   AF-A0ABD1CQP3-F1
#
_cell.length_a   1.000
_cell.length_b   1.000
_cell.length_c   1.000
_cell.angle_alpha   90.00
_cell.angle_beta   90.00
_cell.angle_gamma   90.00
#
_symmetry.space_group_name_H-M   'P 1'
#
loop_
_entity.id
_entity.type
_entity.pdbx_description
1 polymer ?
#
loop_
_entity_poly.entity_id
_entity_poly.type
_entity_poly.pdbx_seq_one_letter_code
_entity_poly.pdbx_strand_id
1 'polypeptide(L)'
;MNPTYDRETKVWSGPHQPPILNPEASFGQTLFAMMGLNPDRVIQIDVDTGRSMTCGEMRLRAIRAAQNLTALGLGQGDMVSMACANSENLVPMVLGLLINGMPFNPLAPGYGLDDMAHMMEITQPKLVFCDANNYELTMKAVELSVKIKPMIYVFESDMENVNKAEDLLKETGREQMFFFLSPKVRDAIAAKLPNGVTMNYYGNSEIGGFAGDIMKQKPQSVGILQTNIKAKVVDDDGEVLNNGEQGELLVKFCEDFSGYYNNSKASAESVDADGWFRTGDIAYFDEEGFLFLVDRKKDLLKYRNYQIAPADLEDLIGKIDGVAQVCVVGLPDEDESSDKVTAAVVKADGSNLTEEKLLEFVHGTVADYKKLRGGVYFVSEIPLTSTGKPLRRKLRNELIERLKM
;
A
#
# COMPACT_ATOMS: atom_id res chain seq x y z
N MET A 1 17.14 -6.71 19.19
CA MET A 1 17.49 -8.10 18.86
C MET A 1 17.51 -8.21 17.35
N ASN A 2 18.52 -8.86 16.78
CA ASN A 2 18.64 -9.04 15.33
C ASN A 2 17.80 -10.25 14.88
N PRO A 3 17.35 -10.30 13.62
CA PRO A 3 16.75 -11.50 13.07
C PRO A 3 17.76 -12.66 13.08
N THR A 4 17.24 -13.90 13.11
CA THR A 4 18.03 -15.13 13.12
C THR A 4 17.73 -15.98 11.89
N TYR A 5 18.74 -16.64 11.34
CA TYR A 5 18.61 -17.55 10.20
C TYR A 5 18.84 -19.00 10.62
N ASP A 6 17.88 -19.87 10.31
CA ASP A 6 18.01 -21.32 10.43
C ASP A 6 18.55 -21.89 9.12
N ARG A 7 19.71 -22.54 9.17
CA ARG A 7 20.38 -23.10 7.99
C ARG A 7 19.76 -24.40 7.48
N GLU A 8 19.07 -25.15 8.32
CA GLU A 8 18.42 -26.40 7.93
C GLU A 8 17.11 -26.12 7.21
N THR A 9 16.28 -25.24 7.79
CA THR A 9 14.99 -24.87 7.21
C THR A 9 15.09 -23.70 6.22
N LYS A 10 16.23 -23.00 6.19
CA LYS A 10 16.48 -21.80 5.39
C LYS A 10 15.50 -20.65 5.68
N VAL A 11 15.03 -20.58 6.92
CA VAL A 11 14.04 -19.60 7.38
C VAL A 11 14.71 -18.48 8.18
N TRP A 12 14.38 -17.24 7.83
CA TRP A 12 14.65 -16.06 8.66
C TRP A 12 13.51 -15.87 9.67
N SER A 13 13.87 -15.56 10.92
CA SER A 13 12.92 -15.20 11.97
C SER A 13 13.28 -13.85 12.55
N GLY A 14 12.33 -12.93 12.59
CA GLY A 14 12.44 -11.72 13.38
C GLY A 14 12.51 -12.04 14.88
N PRO A 15 12.82 -11.05 15.73
CA PRO A 15 12.91 -11.26 17.17
C PRO A 15 11.67 -11.91 17.75
N HIS A 16 11.83 -12.89 18.64
CA HIS A 16 10.68 -13.44 19.35
C HIS A 16 10.31 -12.54 20.53
N GLN A 17 9.00 -12.27 20.67
CA GLN A 17 8.45 -11.58 21.82
C GLN A 17 7.16 -12.28 22.26
N PRO A 18 7.08 -12.75 23.52
CA PRO A 18 5.85 -13.32 24.03
C PRO A 18 4.76 -12.25 24.11
N PRO A 19 3.47 -12.64 24.05
CA PRO A 19 2.36 -11.70 24.24
C PRO A 19 2.51 -10.92 25.54
N ILE A 20 2.56 -9.58 25.45
CA ILE A 20 2.54 -8.70 26.63
C ILE A 20 1.11 -8.46 27.10
N LEU A 21 0.15 -8.55 26.18
CA LEU A 21 -1.27 -8.34 26.41
C LEU A 21 -1.98 -9.69 26.49
N ASN A 22 -3.15 -9.70 27.13
CA ASN A 22 -3.98 -10.90 27.21
C ASN A 22 -4.40 -11.35 25.80
N PRO A 23 -3.98 -12.53 25.32
CA PRO A 23 -4.31 -12.99 23.97
C PRO A 23 -5.81 -13.29 23.80
N GLU A 24 -6.54 -13.51 24.90
CA GLU A 24 -8.00 -13.74 24.87
C GLU A 24 -8.82 -12.44 24.80
N ALA A 25 -8.17 -11.27 24.93
CA ALA A 25 -8.85 -9.99 24.84
C ALA A 25 -8.96 -9.54 23.38
N SER A 26 -10.13 -9.02 23.00
CA SER A 26 -10.28 -8.41 21.67
C SER A 26 -9.40 -7.16 21.55
N PHE A 27 -9.04 -6.79 20.32
CA PHE A 27 -8.28 -5.57 20.07
C PHE A 27 -8.99 -4.32 20.62
N GLY A 28 -10.32 -4.26 20.47
CA GLY A 28 -11.15 -3.18 21.04
C GLY A 28 -11.08 -3.12 22.57
N GLN A 29 -11.16 -4.28 23.26
CA GLN A 29 -11.02 -4.36 24.72
C GLN A 29 -9.64 -3.88 25.19
N THR A 30 -8.59 -4.28 24.48
CA THR A 30 -7.21 -3.89 24.77
C THR A 30 -7.01 -2.38 24.65
N LEU A 31 -7.39 -1.78 23.51
CA LEU A 31 -7.26 -0.34 23.30
C LEU A 31 -8.07 0.45 24.34
N PHE A 32 -9.27 -0.03 24.65
CA PHE A 32 -10.14 0.58 25.65
C PHE A 32 -9.52 0.58 27.06
N ALA A 33 -8.93 -0.55 27.48
CA ALA A 33 -8.23 -0.67 28.74
C ALA A 33 -7.00 0.25 28.79
N MET A 34 -6.20 0.27 27.72
CA MET A 34 -5.00 1.12 27.63
C MET A 34 -5.31 2.61 27.74
N MET A 35 -6.35 3.10 27.06
CA MET A 35 -6.76 4.50 27.17
C MET A 35 -7.22 4.87 28.60
N GLY A 36 -7.79 3.91 29.32
CA GLY A 36 -8.21 4.10 30.72
C GLY A 36 -7.04 4.30 31.70
N LEU A 37 -5.83 3.83 31.36
CA LEU A 37 -4.65 3.95 32.23
C LEU A 37 -4.11 5.39 32.29
N ASN A 38 -4.32 6.20 31.25
CA ASN A 38 -3.78 7.56 31.13
C ASN A 38 -4.82 8.53 30.54
N PRO A 39 -5.94 8.80 31.24
CA PRO A 39 -7.08 9.53 30.68
C PRO A 39 -6.75 10.96 30.26
N ASP A 40 -5.82 11.63 30.94
CA ASP A 40 -5.48 13.03 30.66
C ASP A 40 -4.45 13.20 29.53
N ARG A 41 -3.84 12.10 29.05
CA ARG A 41 -2.84 12.14 27.99
C ARG A 41 -3.50 12.49 26.66
N VAL A 42 -2.95 13.46 25.93
CA VAL A 42 -3.36 13.76 24.55
C VAL A 42 -3.02 12.57 23.65
N ILE A 43 -4.01 12.08 22.91
CA ILE A 43 -3.90 10.93 22.00
C ILE A 43 -4.03 11.32 20.52
N GLN A 44 -4.73 12.40 20.23
CA GLN A 44 -4.92 12.90 18.86
C GLN A 44 -4.85 14.43 18.83
N ILE A 45 -4.21 14.96 17.79
CA ILE A 45 -4.18 16.39 17.49
C ILE A 45 -4.62 16.53 16.03
N ASP A 46 -5.67 17.31 15.83
CA ASP A 46 -6.11 17.74 14.51
C ASP A 46 -5.38 19.04 14.17
N VAL A 47 -4.52 18.99 13.14
CA VAL A 47 -3.62 20.10 12.80
C VAL A 47 -4.40 21.26 12.16
N ASP A 48 -5.44 20.95 11.40
CA ASP A 48 -6.22 21.96 10.68
C ASP A 48 -7.04 22.82 11.64
N THR A 49 -7.57 22.20 12.70
CA THR A 49 -8.36 22.89 13.73
C THR A 49 -7.54 23.30 14.96
N GLY A 50 -6.34 22.74 15.13
CA GLY A 50 -5.53 22.88 16.34
C GLY A 50 -6.10 22.14 17.56
N ARG A 51 -7.15 21.33 17.39
CA ARG A 51 -7.84 20.67 18.49
C ARG A 51 -7.07 19.44 18.98
N SER A 52 -6.85 19.38 20.30
CA SER A 52 -6.27 18.21 20.97
C SER A 52 -7.35 17.39 21.67
N MET A 53 -7.32 16.07 21.51
CA MET A 53 -8.19 15.12 22.19
C MET A 53 -7.39 14.26 23.16
N THR A 54 -7.90 14.07 24.38
CA THR A 54 -7.29 13.19 25.38
C THR A 54 -7.77 11.74 25.26
N CYS A 55 -7.04 10.80 25.85
CA CYS A 55 -7.45 9.39 25.97
C CYS A 55 -8.84 9.25 26.61
N GLY A 56 -9.12 10.03 27.66
CA GLY A 56 -10.40 10.03 28.36
C GLY A 56 -11.55 10.49 27.47
N GLU A 57 -11.33 11.54 26.68
CA GLU A 57 -12.31 12.01 25.71
C GLU A 57 -12.52 11.00 24.57
N MET A 58 -11.43 10.50 23.97
CA MET A 58 -11.46 9.46 22.94
C MET A 58 -12.27 8.25 23.39
N ARG A 59 -11.99 7.78 24.61
CA ARG A 59 -12.71 6.66 25.24
C ARG A 59 -14.19 6.96 25.40
N LEU A 60 -14.56 8.15 25.88
CA LEU A 60 -15.96 8.54 26.03
C LEU A 60 -16.69 8.60 24.68
N ARG A 61 -16.05 9.14 23.64
CA ARG A 61 -16.61 9.18 22.28
C ARG A 61 -16.79 7.78 21.69
N ALA A 62 -15.80 6.90 21.86
CA ALA A 62 -15.90 5.50 21.42
C ALA A 62 -17.03 4.74 22.12
N ILE A 63 -17.23 4.95 23.43
CA ILE A 63 -18.37 4.37 24.18
C ILE A 63 -19.69 4.85 23.58
N ARG A 64 -19.82 6.16 23.35
CA ARG A 64 -21.02 6.74 22.75
C ARG A 64 -21.27 6.17 21.37
N ALA A 65 -20.23 6.03 20.54
CA ALA A 65 -20.34 5.41 19.23
C ALA A 65 -20.87 3.97 19.33
N ALA A 66 -20.21 3.14 20.13
CA ALA A 66 -20.58 1.74 20.35
C ALA A 66 -22.04 1.60 20.83
N GLN A 67 -22.44 2.37 21.85
CA GLN A 67 -23.78 2.32 22.42
C GLN A 67 -24.86 2.74 21.42
N ASN A 68 -24.62 3.80 20.63
CA ASN A 68 -25.57 4.26 19.63
C ASN A 68 -25.68 3.30 18.45
N LEU A 69 -24.58 2.68 18.01
CA LEU A 69 -24.61 1.62 17.00
C LEU A 69 -25.44 0.41 17.47
N THR A 70 -25.26 -0.02 18.72
CA THR A 70 -26.07 -1.09 19.32
C THR A 70 -27.55 -0.71 19.42
N ALA A 71 -27.87 0.54 19.75
CA ALA A 71 -29.25 1.02 19.80
C ALA A 71 -29.93 1.03 18.41
N LEU A 72 -29.15 1.14 17.33
CA LEU A 72 -29.62 0.99 15.95
C LEU A 72 -29.79 -0.48 15.51
N GLY A 73 -29.56 -1.44 16.41
CA GLY A 73 -29.64 -2.87 16.13
C GLY A 73 -28.43 -3.43 15.40
N LEU A 74 -27.32 -2.68 15.36
CA LEU A 74 -26.07 -3.12 14.75
C LEU A 74 -25.17 -3.77 15.80
N GLY A 75 -24.45 -4.81 15.40
CA GLY A 75 -23.56 -5.54 16.30
C GLY A 75 -22.57 -6.44 15.58
N GLN A 76 -22.05 -7.42 16.31
CA GLN A 76 -20.97 -8.29 15.85
C GLN A 76 -21.25 -8.86 14.44
N GLY A 77 -20.27 -8.73 13.55
CA GLY A 77 -20.36 -9.24 12.17
C GLY A 77 -21.09 -8.33 11.18
N ASP A 78 -21.76 -7.26 11.63
CA ASP A 78 -22.35 -6.28 10.73
C ASP A 78 -21.26 -5.44 10.05
N MET A 79 -21.18 -5.56 8.72
CA MET A 79 -20.18 -4.88 7.91
C MET A 79 -20.50 -3.39 7.76
N VAL A 80 -19.46 -2.56 7.92
CA VAL A 80 -19.54 -1.10 7.76
C VAL A 80 -18.59 -0.62 6.67
N SER A 81 -19.02 0.26 5.77
CA SER A 81 -18.10 0.97 4.87
C SER A 81 -17.80 2.37 5.39
N MET A 82 -16.55 2.81 5.26
CA MET A 82 -16.11 4.13 5.71
C MET A 82 -15.35 4.85 4.59
N ALA A 83 -16.02 5.74 3.86
CA ALA A 83 -15.44 6.61 2.85
C ALA A 83 -15.15 8.00 3.48
N CYS A 84 -14.28 8.03 4.48
CA CYS A 84 -14.05 9.21 5.32
C CYS A 84 -12.59 9.65 5.28
N ALA A 85 -12.37 10.96 5.18
CA ALA A 85 -11.09 11.60 5.34
C ALA A 85 -10.66 11.62 6.81
N ASN A 86 -9.38 11.90 7.02
CA ASN A 86 -8.85 12.04 8.37
C ASN A 86 -9.56 13.18 9.10
N SER A 87 -10.12 12.88 10.26
CA SER A 87 -10.72 13.86 11.16
C SER A 87 -10.58 13.41 12.60
N GLU A 88 -10.83 14.34 13.52
CA GLU A 88 -10.93 14.02 14.95
C GLU A 88 -12.02 13.00 15.32
N ASN A 89 -13.00 12.76 14.44
CA ASN A 89 -14.12 11.86 14.73
C ASN A 89 -13.96 10.47 14.13
N LEU A 90 -13.11 10.32 13.11
CA LEU A 90 -12.89 9.05 12.42
C LEU A 90 -12.43 7.95 13.40
N VAL A 91 -11.36 8.22 14.16
CA VAL A 91 -10.78 7.25 15.09
C VAL A 91 -11.76 6.84 16.21
N PRO A 92 -12.47 7.76 16.90
CA PRO A 92 -13.50 7.36 17.86
C PRO A 92 -14.59 6.45 17.28
N MET A 93 -15.03 6.68 16.03
CA MET A 93 -16.03 5.84 15.38
C MET A 93 -15.48 4.45 15.09
N VAL A 94 -14.27 4.35 14.54
CA VAL A 94 -13.58 3.07 14.31
C VAL A 94 -13.42 2.30 15.62
N LEU A 95 -13.05 2.95 16.72
CA LEU A 95 -12.98 2.31 18.03
C LEU A 95 -14.34 1.80 18.50
N GLY A 96 -15.42 2.54 18.25
CA GLY A 96 -16.79 2.09 18.53
C GLY A 96 -17.16 0.80 17.79
N LEU A 97 -16.81 0.71 16.50
CA LEU A 97 -16.99 -0.49 15.68
C LEU A 97 -16.19 -1.67 16.24
N LEU A 98 -14.92 -1.45 16.58
CA LEU A 98 -14.04 -2.47 17.14
C LEU A 98 -14.51 -2.97 18.52
N ILE A 99 -15.04 -2.08 19.36
CA ILE A 99 -15.64 -2.45 20.65
C ILE A 99 -16.84 -3.39 20.45
N ASN A 100 -17.65 -3.16 19.41
CA ASN A 100 -18.82 -3.97 19.09
C ASN A 100 -18.50 -5.22 18.24
N GLY A 101 -17.23 -5.45 17.88
CA GLY A 101 -16.84 -6.56 17.00
C GLY A 101 -17.39 -6.42 15.57
N MET A 102 -17.56 -5.18 15.11
CA MET A 102 -18.06 -4.87 13.76
C MET A 102 -16.88 -4.72 12.80
N PRO A 103 -16.78 -5.54 11.74
CA PRO A 103 -15.79 -5.34 10.69
C PRO A 103 -16.11 -4.08 9.90
N PHE A 104 -15.06 -3.41 9.39
CA PHE A 104 -15.24 -2.25 8.54
C PHE A 104 -14.30 -2.29 7.33
N ASN A 105 -14.79 -1.72 6.23
CA ASN A 105 -14.13 -1.56 4.96
C ASN A 105 -13.79 -0.06 4.77
N PRO A 106 -12.53 0.35 5.02
CA PRO A 106 -12.10 1.73 4.77
C PRO A 106 -11.93 1.95 3.26
N LEU A 107 -12.61 2.97 2.74
CA LEU A 107 -12.54 3.39 1.35
C LEU A 107 -11.84 4.74 1.28
N ALA A 108 -10.90 4.89 0.34
CA ALA A 108 -10.23 6.17 0.18
C ALA A 108 -11.26 7.22 -0.28
N PRO A 109 -11.28 8.42 0.32
CA PRO A 109 -12.27 9.44 -0.03
C PRO A 109 -12.26 9.85 -1.50
N GLY A 110 -11.11 9.70 -2.17
CA GLY A 110 -10.91 10.01 -3.59
C GLY A 110 -11.22 8.88 -4.57
N TYR A 111 -11.79 7.74 -4.13
CA TYR A 111 -12.21 6.69 -5.07
C TYR A 111 -13.30 7.18 -6.02
N GLY A 112 -13.21 6.74 -7.29
CA GLY A 112 -14.26 6.96 -8.27
C GLY A 112 -15.49 6.08 -7.99
N LEU A 113 -16.59 6.36 -8.70
CA LEU A 113 -17.85 5.63 -8.56
C LEU A 113 -17.67 4.11 -8.72
N ASP A 114 -16.97 3.70 -9.78
CA ASP A 114 -16.80 2.28 -10.10
C ASP A 114 -15.99 1.56 -9.02
N ASP A 115 -14.92 2.18 -8.50
CA ASP A 115 -14.09 1.62 -7.44
C ASP A 115 -14.87 1.48 -6.12
N MET A 116 -15.66 2.51 -5.74
CA MET A 116 -16.50 2.45 -4.54
C MET A 116 -17.61 1.41 -4.68
N ALA A 117 -18.31 1.38 -5.83
CA ALA A 117 -19.39 0.45 -6.09
C ALA A 117 -18.88 -1.01 -6.06
N HIS A 118 -17.74 -1.27 -6.69
CA HIS A 118 -17.12 -2.59 -6.68
C HIS A 118 -16.80 -3.06 -5.25
N MET A 119 -16.21 -2.19 -4.42
CA MET A 119 -15.88 -2.54 -3.03
C MET A 119 -17.12 -2.77 -2.17
N MET A 120 -18.18 -1.97 -2.35
CA MET A 120 -19.46 -2.14 -1.63
C MET A 120 -20.25 -3.35 -2.13
N GLU A 121 -20.14 -3.69 -3.41
CA GLU A 121 -20.72 -4.92 -3.97
C GLU A 121 -20.13 -6.15 -3.26
N ILE A 122 -18.82 -6.18 -3.08
CA ILE A 122 -18.12 -7.27 -2.38
C ILE A 122 -18.54 -7.35 -0.91
N THR A 123 -18.58 -6.20 -0.23
CA THR A 123 -18.69 -6.14 1.24
C THR A 123 -20.12 -6.08 1.78
N GLN A 124 -21.09 -5.67 0.95
CA GLN A 124 -22.51 -5.55 1.31
C GLN A 124 -22.73 -4.88 2.69
N PRO A 125 -22.25 -3.62 2.87
CA PRO A 125 -22.31 -2.96 4.17
C PRO A 125 -23.75 -2.73 4.62
N LYS A 126 -24.00 -2.94 5.92
CA LYS A 126 -25.27 -2.55 6.58
C LYS A 126 -25.28 -1.08 7.01
N LEU A 127 -24.10 -0.48 7.15
CA LEU A 127 -23.91 0.93 7.50
C LEU A 127 -22.79 1.53 6.65
N VAL A 128 -22.98 2.76 6.19
CA VAL A 128 -21.97 3.52 5.44
C VAL A 128 -21.73 4.85 6.13
N PHE A 129 -20.48 5.12 6.48
CA PHE A 129 -20.00 6.46 6.79
C PHE A 129 -19.33 7.04 5.55
N CYS A 130 -19.64 8.29 5.23
CA CYS A 130 -18.96 9.03 4.19
C CYS A 130 -18.76 10.47 4.63
N ASP A 131 -17.76 11.12 4.06
CA ASP A 131 -17.67 12.55 4.20
C ASP A 131 -18.84 13.20 3.47
N ALA A 132 -19.10 14.44 3.83
CA ALA A 132 -20.11 15.17 3.14
C ALA A 132 -19.74 15.22 1.62
N ASN A 133 -18.51 15.63 1.27
CA ASN A 133 -18.15 15.97 -0.12
C ASN A 133 -18.12 14.78 -1.09
N ASN A 134 -18.15 13.55 -0.59
CA ASN A 134 -18.24 12.32 -1.38
C ASN A 134 -19.58 11.59 -1.21
N TYR A 135 -20.56 12.23 -0.57
CA TYR A 135 -21.86 11.67 -0.26
C TYR A 135 -22.65 11.24 -1.52
N GLU A 136 -22.75 12.10 -2.55
CA GLU A 136 -23.52 11.75 -3.76
C GLU A 136 -22.91 10.57 -4.51
N LEU A 137 -21.58 10.54 -4.61
CA LEU A 137 -20.85 9.45 -5.25
C LEU A 137 -21.03 8.17 -4.43
N THR A 138 -20.93 8.26 -3.11
CA THR A 138 -21.17 7.14 -2.19
C THR A 138 -22.58 6.59 -2.35
N MET A 139 -23.59 7.46 -2.44
CA MET A 139 -24.97 7.02 -2.64
C MET A 139 -25.20 6.37 -3.98
N LYS A 140 -24.63 6.91 -5.07
CA LYS A 140 -24.70 6.25 -6.38
C LYS A 140 -24.05 4.88 -6.31
N ALA A 141 -22.90 4.75 -5.63
CA ALA A 141 -22.27 3.46 -5.40
C ALA A 141 -23.19 2.52 -4.61
N VAL A 142 -23.80 2.99 -3.51
CA VAL A 142 -24.78 2.23 -2.71
C VAL A 142 -25.99 1.82 -3.55
N GLU A 143 -26.59 2.69 -4.34
CA GLU A 143 -27.76 2.36 -5.16
C GLU A 143 -27.45 1.33 -6.24
N LEU A 144 -26.23 1.37 -6.80
CA LEU A 144 -25.76 0.39 -7.78
C LEU A 144 -25.48 -0.98 -7.16
N SER A 145 -25.12 -1.04 -5.87
CA SER A 145 -24.45 -2.21 -5.29
C SER A 145 -25.02 -2.75 -3.97
N VAL A 146 -25.83 -1.97 -3.24
CA VAL A 146 -26.28 -2.25 -1.87
C VAL A 146 -27.79 -2.44 -1.80
N LYS A 147 -28.20 -3.57 -1.22
CA LYS A 147 -29.60 -4.05 -1.24
C LYS A 147 -30.55 -3.35 -0.24
N ILE A 148 -30.04 -2.50 0.68
CA ILE A 148 -30.83 -1.81 1.73
C ILE A 148 -30.41 -0.33 1.84
N LYS A 149 -31.37 0.58 2.04
CA LYS A 149 -31.20 2.05 1.92
C LYS A 149 -30.65 2.73 3.20
N PRO A 150 -29.55 3.52 3.15
CA PRO A 150 -28.96 4.20 4.31
C PRO A 150 -29.37 5.69 4.47
N MET A 151 -28.84 6.35 5.51
CA MET A 151 -29.05 7.78 5.88
C MET A 151 -27.92 8.73 5.38
N ILE A 152 -28.17 10.05 5.30
CA ILE A 152 -27.65 10.98 4.24
C ILE A 152 -27.37 12.44 4.74
N TYR A 153 -26.30 13.12 4.24
CA TYR A 153 -25.98 14.58 4.39
C TYR A 153 -25.76 15.22 2.99
N VAL A 154 -26.15 16.47 2.73
CA VAL A 154 -26.36 17.03 1.36
C VAL A 154 -25.59 18.34 1.14
N PHE A 155 -24.92 18.49 -0.01
CA PHE A 155 -24.30 19.75 -0.45
C PHE A 155 -25.32 20.64 -1.17
N GLU A 156 -25.21 21.92 -0.91
CA GLU A 156 -25.84 23.07 -1.56
C GLU A 156 -27.36 22.95 -1.64
N SER A 157 -27.96 22.49 -0.54
CA SER A 157 -29.40 22.30 -0.47
C SER A 157 -30.12 23.54 0.07
N ASP A 158 -31.11 24.00 -0.67
CA ASP A 158 -32.14 24.93 -0.17
C ASP A 158 -33.24 24.20 0.63
N MET A 159 -33.19 22.87 0.69
CA MET A 159 -34.18 22.07 1.39
C MET A 159 -33.99 22.20 2.91
N GLU A 160 -35.06 22.49 3.63
CA GLU A 160 -35.01 22.71 5.09
C GLU A 160 -34.77 21.42 5.90
N ASN A 161 -35.02 20.24 5.31
CA ASN A 161 -35.06 18.96 6.02
C ASN A 161 -33.91 18.01 5.68
N VAL A 162 -32.77 18.56 5.26
CA VAL A 162 -31.53 17.80 5.02
C VAL A 162 -30.37 18.46 5.76
N ASN A 163 -29.34 17.69 6.10
CA ASN A 163 -28.15 18.23 6.73
C ASN A 163 -27.24 18.86 5.67
N LYS A 164 -26.78 20.12 5.83
CA LYS A 164 -26.03 20.87 4.80
C LYS A 164 -24.51 20.78 4.97
N ALA A 165 -23.77 20.94 3.89
CA ALA A 165 -22.32 20.71 3.89
C ALA A 165 -21.46 21.95 3.60
N GLU A 166 -22.05 23.05 3.16
CA GLU A 166 -21.39 24.32 2.79
C GLU A 166 -20.81 25.04 4.00
N ASP A 167 -21.34 24.72 5.19
CA ASP A 167 -20.81 25.19 6.46
C ASP A 167 -19.33 24.78 6.67
N LEU A 168 -18.81 23.85 5.85
CA LEU A 168 -17.44 23.32 5.92
C LEU A 168 -16.46 23.87 4.85
N LEU A 169 -16.88 24.73 3.91
CA LEU A 169 -16.09 25.12 2.72
C LEU A 169 -15.59 26.58 2.68
N LYS A 170 -15.16 27.16 3.82
CA LYS A 170 -14.58 28.52 3.81
C LYS A 170 -13.09 28.51 3.43
N GLU A 171 -12.67 29.42 2.54
CA GLU A 171 -11.35 29.47 1.87
C GLU A 171 -10.12 29.62 2.80
N THR A 172 -8.96 29.08 2.37
CA THR A 172 -7.69 29.10 3.14
C THR A 172 -6.46 29.67 2.40
N GLY A 173 -6.46 29.74 1.06
CA GLY A 173 -5.50 30.50 0.24
C GLY A 173 -4.11 29.87 0.04
N ARG A 174 -3.96 28.54 0.19
CA ARG A 174 -2.69 27.80 0.00
C ARG A 174 -2.82 26.49 -0.78
N GLU A 175 -3.86 26.36 -1.60
CA GLU A 175 -4.33 25.11 -2.21
C GLU A 175 -3.41 24.54 -3.34
N GLN A 176 -2.28 25.18 -3.67
CA GLN A 176 -1.46 24.90 -4.87
C GLN A 176 -0.08 24.26 -4.61
N MET A 177 0.22 23.73 -3.41
CA MET A 177 1.51 23.08 -3.12
C MET A 177 1.33 21.65 -2.61
N PHE A 178 1.34 20.64 -3.51
CA PHE A 178 1.27 19.23 -3.12
C PHE A 178 1.88 18.25 -4.16
N PHE A 179 2.87 17.42 -3.78
CA PHE A 179 3.48 16.34 -4.57
C PHE A 179 4.05 15.20 -3.69
N PHE A 180 4.11 13.94 -4.18
CA PHE A 180 4.66 12.75 -3.48
C PHE A 180 5.79 12.00 -4.24
N LEU A 181 6.57 11.16 -3.53
CA LEU A 181 8.06 11.06 -3.58
C LEU A 181 8.70 9.73 -4.06
N SER A 182 9.98 9.78 -4.47
CA SER A 182 10.89 8.68 -4.89
C SER A 182 11.94 8.28 -3.81
N PRO A 183 12.58 7.09 -3.85
CA PRO A 183 13.61 6.65 -2.88
C PRO A 183 14.82 7.60 -2.71
N LYS A 184 15.22 8.34 -3.76
CA LYS A 184 16.28 9.37 -3.65
C LYS A 184 15.91 10.52 -2.70
N VAL A 185 14.63 10.67 -2.41
CA VAL A 185 14.11 11.72 -1.55
C VAL A 185 14.39 11.41 -0.08
N ARG A 186 14.45 10.14 0.33
CA ARG A 186 14.76 9.79 1.72
C ARG A 186 16.13 10.34 2.13
N ASP A 187 17.16 10.07 1.33
CA ASP A 187 18.52 10.51 1.63
C ASP A 187 18.62 12.06 1.58
N ALA A 188 17.86 12.70 0.68
CA ALA A 188 17.75 14.16 0.60
C ALA A 188 16.93 14.80 1.75
N ILE A 189 15.94 14.09 2.31
CA ILE A 189 15.13 14.51 3.47
C ILE A 189 15.91 14.28 4.76
N ALA A 190 16.60 13.14 4.91
CA ALA A 190 17.46 12.86 6.06
C ALA A 190 18.52 13.95 6.24
N ALA A 191 19.13 14.42 5.16
CA ALA A 191 20.07 15.55 5.17
C ALA A 191 19.43 16.89 5.61
N LYS A 192 18.09 17.03 5.49
CA LYS A 192 17.31 18.21 5.87
C LYS A 192 16.61 18.08 7.23
N LEU A 193 16.71 16.92 7.88
CA LEU A 193 16.09 16.62 9.17
C LEU A 193 17.18 16.50 10.25
N PRO A 194 17.73 17.61 10.77
CA PRO A 194 18.85 17.57 11.72
C PRO A 194 18.54 16.81 13.02
N ASN A 195 17.25 16.63 13.34
CA ASN A 195 16.77 15.87 14.50
C ASN A 195 15.71 14.80 14.13
N GLY A 196 15.53 14.50 12.84
CA GLY A 196 14.52 13.55 12.38
C GLY A 196 15.17 12.27 11.84
N VAL A 197 14.51 11.13 12.04
CA VAL A 197 14.94 9.83 11.50
C VAL A 197 13.94 9.41 10.44
N THR A 198 14.41 9.13 9.24
CA THR A 198 13.58 8.50 8.20
C THR A 198 13.53 6.99 8.43
N MET A 199 12.38 6.37 8.25
CA MET A 199 12.24 4.91 8.37
C MET A 199 11.58 4.36 7.11
N ASN A 200 12.09 3.25 6.62
CA ASN A 200 11.42 2.39 5.65
C ASN A 200 10.53 1.40 6.40
N TYR A 201 9.35 1.20 5.84
CA TYR A 201 8.40 0.20 6.28
C TYR A 201 7.88 -0.56 5.07
N TYR A 202 7.96 -1.88 5.11
CA TYR A 202 7.57 -2.75 4.02
C TYR A 202 6.50 -3.74 4.44
N GLY A 203 5.49 -3.89 3.60
CA GLY A 203 4.29 -4.65 3.86
C GLY A 203 3.35 -4.69 2.66
N ASN A 204 2.26 -5.42 2.86
CA ASN A 204 1.10 -5.40 1.97
C ASN A 204 -0.18 -5.29 2.81
N SER A 205 -1.33 -5.28 2.15
CA SER A 205 -2.61 -5.10 2.85
C SER A 205 -3.07 -6.40 3.54
N GLU A 206 -2.64 -7.54 3.02
CA GLU A 206 -3.09 -8.88 3.41
C GLU A 206 -2.58 -9.29 4.79
N ILE A 207 -1.33 -8.92 5.10
CA ILE A 207 -0.64 -9.32 6.34
C ILE A 207 0.00 -8.12 7.07
N GLY A 208 -0.23 -6.90 6.57
CA GLY A 208 0.36 -5.69 7.14
C GLY A 208 1.85 -5.57 6.83
N GLY A 209 2.57 -4.80 7.67
CA GLY A 209 4.00 -4.61 7.50
C GLY A 209 4.83 -5.63 8.27
N PHE A 210 5.88 -6.09 7.61
CA PHE A 210 6.68 -7.22 8.08
C PHE A 210 8.19 -7.00 8.03
N ALA A 211 8.66 -5.93 7.39
CA ALA A 211 10.05 -5.51 7.47
C ALA A 211 10.16 -3.98 7.65
N GLY A 212 11.21 -3.53 8.32
CA GLY A 212 11.48 -2.11 8.49
C GLY A 212 12.85 -1.83 9.08
N ASP A 213 13.37 -0.62 8.86
CA ASP A 213 14.71 -0.21 9.28
C ASP A 213 14.72 0.72 10.52
N ILE A 214 13.66 0.60 11.33
CA ILE A 214 13.36 1.43 12.53
C ILE A 214 14.57 1.54 13.47
N MET A 215 15.28 0.43 13.68
CA MET A 215 16.38 0.35 14.66
C MET A 215 17.78 0.41 14.00
N LYS A 216 17.91 -0.04 12.76
CA LYS A 216 19.18 -0.11 12.02
C LYS A 216 18.89 0.00 10.53
N GLN A 217 19.53 0.96 9.88
CA GLN A 217 19.41 1.19 8.44
C GLN A 217 20.53 0.53 7.68
N LYS A 218 20.20 0.10 6.46
CA LYS A 218 21.17 -0.34 5.45
C LYS A 218 20.77 0.22 4.09
N PRO A 219 21.69 0.82 3.33
CA PRO A 219 21.39 1.31 1.98
C PRO A 219 20.72 0.23 1.13
N GLN A 220 19.70 0.61 0.36
CA GLN A 220 18.93 -0.24 -0.56
C GLN A 220 18.10 -1.37 0.09
N SER A 221 18.24 -1.58 1.40
CA SER A 221 17.39 -2.51 2.13
C SER A 221 16.09 -1.85 2.58
N VAL A 222 15.04 -2.67 2.65
CA VAL A 222 13.78 -2.29 3.31
C VAL A 222 13.82 -2.53 4.83
N GLY A 223 14.94 -3.03 5.36
CA GLY A 223 15.18 -3.26 6.78
C GLY A 223 15.18 -4.74 7.15
N ILE A 224 14.94 -5.02 8.43
CA ILE A 224 14.92 -6.37 9.01
C ILE A 224 13.49 -6.82 9.27
N LEU A 225 13.29 -8.14 9.40
CA LEU A 225 11.99 -8.69 9.78
C LEU A 225 11.53 -8.15 11.15
N GLN A 226 10.23 -7.83 11.24
CA GLN A 226 9.63 -7.46 12.51
C GLN A 226 9.48 -8.65 13.46
N THR A 227 9.22 -8.31 14.72
CA THR A 227 9.00 -9.24 15.81
C THR A 227 7.96 -10.31 15.45
N ASN A 228 8.28 -11.56 15.76
CA ASN A 228 7.45 -12.74 15.55
C ASN A 228 7.06 -13.07 14.10
N ILE A 229 7.71 -12.44 13.12
CA ILE A 229 7.52 -12.75 11.71
C ILE A 229 8.62 -13.70 11.24
N LYS A 230 8.23 -14.68 10.42
CA LYS A 230 9.16 -15.54 9.70
C LYS A 230 9.10 -15.27 8.21
N ALA A 231 10.21 -15.47 7.52
CA ALA A 231 10.28 -15.40 6.07
C ALA A 231 11.18 -16.49 5.49
N LYS A 232 10.85 -16.92 4.27
CA LYS A 232 11.69 -17.78 3.43
C LYS A 232 11.65 -17.24 1.99
N VAL A 233 12.66 -17.58 1.20
CA VAL A 233 12.72 -17.24 -0.22
C VAL A 233 12.65 -18.55 -1.00
N VAL A 234 11.82 -18.61 -2.04
CA VAL A 234 11.63 -19.82 -2.85
C VAL A 234 11.84 -19.55 -4.33
N ASP A 235 12.23 -20.58 -5.08
CA ASP A 235 12.28 -20.50 -6.54
C ASP A 235 10.89 -20.70 -7.20
N ASP A 236 10.87 -20.82 -8.52
CA ASP A 236 9.64 -21.01 -9.30
C ASP A 236 9.01 -22.39 -9.10
N ASP A 237 9.78 -23.40 -8.69
CA ASP A 237 9.29 -24.74 -8.36
C ASP A 237 8.79 -24.83 -6.91
N GLY A 238 9.07 -23.81 -6.09
CA GLY A 238 8.67 -23.71 -4.69
C GLY A 238 9.73 -24.24 -3.72
N GLU A 239 10.92 -24.56 -4.20
CA GLU A 239 12.03 -25.01 -3.37
C GLU A 239 12.63 -23.85 -2.59
N VAL A 240 12.98 -24.09 -1.32
CA VAL A 240 13.51 -23.04 -0.45
C VAL A 240 14.98 -22.76 -0.79
N LEU A 241 15.26 -21.51 -1.11
CA LEU A 241 16.57 -21.02 -1.51
C LEU A 241 17.46 -20.70 -0.31
N ASN A 242 18.78 -20.75 -0.52
CA ASN A 242 19.76 -20.38 0.50
C ASN A 242 19.79 -18.87 0.69
N ASN A 243 20.38 -18.43 1.81
CA ASN A 243 20.58 -17.01 2.06
C ASN A 243 21.38 -16.34 0.93
N GLY A 244 20.98 -15.13 0.53
CA GLY A 244 21.57 -14.36 -0.56
C GLY A 244 21.04 -14.70 -1.96
N GLU A 245 20.31 -15.81 -2.13
CA GLU A 245 19.68 -16.15 -3.41
C GLU A 245 18.36 -15.39 -3.61
N GLN A 246 18.07 -15.02 -4.85
CA GLN A 246 16.88 -14.26 -5.21
C GLN A 246 15.74 -15.19 -5.60
N GLY A 247 14.55 -14.94 -5.07
CA GLY A 247 13.36 -15.70 -5.37
C GLY A 247 12.11 -15.05 -4.77
N GLU A 248 10.98 -15.74 -4.85
CA GLU A 248 9.73 -15.25 -4.28
C GLU A 248 9.79 -15.24 -2.75
N LEU A 249 9.50 -14.09 -2.15
CA LEU A 249 9.42 -13.94 -0.70
C LEU A 249 8.10 -14.53 -0.18
N LEU A 250 8.22 -15.49 0.72
CA LEU A 250 7.12 -16.07 1.48
C LEU A 250 7.27 -15.67 2.95
N VAL A 251 6.17 -15.33 3.60
CA VAL A 251 6.17 -14.85 4.98
C VAL A 251 5.09 -15.53 5.82
N LYS A 252 5.37 -15.67 7.11
CA LYS A 252 4.46 -16.29 8.08
C LYS A 252 4.39 -15.45 9.33
N PHE A 253 3.18 -15.04 9.68
CA PHE A 253 2.86 -14.28 10.88
C PHE A 253 2.49 -15.21 12.05
N CYS A 254 2.28 -14.62 13.23
CA CYS A 254 1.67 -15.33 14.36
C CYS A 254 0.29 -15.86 14.01
N GLU A 255 -0.47 -15.07 13.26
CA GLU A 255 -1.83 -15.38 12.83
C GLU A 255 -1.82 -15.64 11.32
N ASP A 256 -2.63 -16.60 10.89
CA ASP A 256 -2.77 -16.92 9.48
C ASP A 256 -3.61 -15.85 8.77
N PHE A 257 -3.28 -15.59 7.50
CA PHE A 257 -4.12 -14.75 6.64
C PHE A 257 -5.50 -15.39 6.52
N SER A 258 -6.55 -14.68 6.95
CA SER A 258 -7.93 -15.20 6.99
C SER A 258 -8.55 -15.39 5.59
N GLY A 259 -7.84 -14.97 4.54
CA GLY A 259 -8.30 -15.05 3.15
C GLY A 259 -8.99 -13.78 2.68
N TYR A 260 -9.09 -13.64 1.36
CA TYR A 260 -9.92 -12.62 0.74
C TYR A 260 -11.40 -12.94 0.95
N TYR A 261 -12.15 -11.91 1.30
CA TYR A 261 -13.58 -12.00 1.54
C TYR A 261 -14.32 -12.49 0.28
N ASN A 262 -15.11 -13.57 0.44
CA ASN A 262 -15.87 -14.22 -0.64
C ASN A 262 -15.04 -14.65 -1.88
N ASN A 263 -13.72 -14.83 -1.74
CA ASN A 263 -12.87 -15.27 -2.84
C ASN A 263 -11.92 -16.40 -2.42
N SER A 264 -12.49 -17.57 -2.15
CA SER A 264 -11.75 -18.75 -1.68
C SER A 264 -10.62 -19.20 -2.62
N LYS A 265 -10.81 -19.01 -3.94
CA LYS A 265 -9.79 -19.33 -4.94
C LYS A 265 -8.55 -18.44 -4.75
N ALA A 266 -8.71 -17.12 -4.74
CA ALA A 266 -7.59 -16.21 -4.54
C ALA A 266 -6.94 -16.39 -3.16
N SER A 267 -7.74 -16.72 -2.13
CA SER A 267 -7.22 -17.04 -0.79
C SER A 267 -6.29 -18.25 -0.82
N ALA A 268 -6.73 -19.34 -1.46
CA ALA A 268 -5.94 -20.57 -1.59
C ALA A 268 -4.68 -20.37 -2.44
N GLU A 269 -4.73 -19.51 -3.47
CA GLU A 269 -3.57 -19.19 -4.31
C GLU A 269 -2.54 -18.28 -3.59
N SER A 270 -2.95 -17.58 -2.54
CA SER A 270 -2.09 -16.63 -1.80
C SER A 270 -1.31 -17.26 -0.67
N VAL A 271 -1.58 -18.53 -0.33
CA VAL A 271 -0.86 -19.27 0.71
C VAL A 271 -0.33 -20.59 0.15
N ASP A 272 0.86 -21.01 0.58
CA ASP A 272 1.36 -22.36 0.26
C ASP A 272 0.70 -23.43 1.15
N ALA A 273 1.03 -24.70 0.88
CA ALA A 273 0.47 -25.84 1.62
C ALA A 273 0.81 -25.83 3.12
N ASP A 274 1.84 -25.09 3.54
CA ASP A 274 2.31 -24.97 4.92
C ASP A 274 1.82 -23.66 5.58
N GLY A 275 0.95 -22.91 4.91
CA GLY A 275 0.36 -21.66 5.41
C GLY A 275 1.29 -20.45 5.31
N TRP A 276 2.29 -20.45 4.44
CA TRP A 276 3.10 -19.27 4.16
C TRP A 276 2.41 -18.38 3.13
N PHE A 277 2.27 -17.10 3.45
CA PHE A 277 1.73 -16.12 2.53
C PHE A 277 2.73 -15.79 1.41
N ARG A 278 2.28 -15.89 0.17
CA ARG A 278 3.04 -15.54 -1.04
C ARG A 278 2.93 -14.05 -1.30
N THR A 279 4.01 -13.31 -1.11
CA THR A 279 4.01 -11.85 -1.29
C THR A 279 3.87 -11.44 -2.76
N GLY A 280 4.29 -12.31 -3.68
CA GLY A 280 4.41 -12.00 -5.11
C GLY A 280 5.58 -11.06 -5.41
N ASP A 281 6.51 -10.88 -4.47
CA ASP A 281 7.68 -10.02 -4.59
C ASP A 281 8.94 -10.89 -4.64
N ILE A 282 9.88 -10.54 -5.53
CA ILE A 282 11.21 -11.13 -5.57
C ILE A 282 12.10 -10.39 -4.60
N ALA A 283 12.75 -11.14 -3.72
CA ALA A 283 13.61 -10.59 -2.69
C ALA A 283 14.75 -11.54 -2.35
N TYR A 284 15.70 -11.03 -1.57
CA TYR A 284 16.73 -11.82 -0.91
C TYR A 284 17.10 -11.20 0.42
N PHE A 285 17.76 -11.99 1.28
CA PHE A 285 18.36 -11.53 2.52
C PHE A 285 19.88 -11.53 2.39
N ASP A 286 20.55 -10.57 3.02
CA ASP A 286 22.01 -10.62 3.19
C ASP A 286 22.42 -11.41 4.44
N GLU A 287 23.73 -11.51 4.68
CA GLU A 287 24.28 -12.23 5.84
C GLU A 287 23.93 -11.58 7.19
N GLU A 288 23.55 -10.30 7.19
CA GLU A 288 23.15 -9.55 8.40
C GLU A 288 21.64 -9.61 8.65
N GLY A 289 20.87 -10.24 7.76
CA GLY A 289 19.41 -10.39 7.85
C GLY A 289 18.61 -9.19 7.35
N PHE A 290 19.22 -8.32 6.55
CA PHE A 290 18.53 -7.26 5.85
C PHE A 290 17.82 -7.79 4.61
N LEU A 291 16.56 -7.41 4.45
CA LEU A 291 15.73 -7.74 3.30
C LEU A 291 15.96 -6.73 2.18
N PHE A 292 16.16 -7.24 0.97
CA PHE A 292 16.31 -6.45 -0.26
C PHE A 292 15.23 -6.88 -1.25
N LEU A 293 14.48 -5.92 -1.75
CA LEU A 293 13.48 -6.15 -2.78
C LEU A 293 14.09 -5.95 -4.15
N VAL A 294 13.79 -6.87 -5.06
CA VAL A 294 14.26 -6.84 -6.43
C VAL A 294 13.16 -6.28 -7.33
N ASP A 295 12.00 -6.95 -7.40
CA ASP A 295 10.83 -6.48 -8.15
C ASP A 295 9.56 -7.28 -7.78
N ARG A 296 8.43 -7.01 -8.43
CA ARG A 296 7.24 -7.85 -8.39
C ARG A 296 7.43 -9.03 -9.33
N LYS A 297 7.16 -10.26 -8.86
CA LYS A 297 7.26 -11.49 -9.67
C LYS A 297 6.51 -11.39 -11.01
N LYS A 298 5.34 -10.75 -11.00
CA LYS A 298 4.52 -10.53 -12.20
C LYS A 298 5.00 -9.41 -13.13
N ASP A 299 5.84 -8.51 -12.63
CA ASP A 299 6.36 -7.38 -13.40
C ASP A 299 7.76 -7.67 -13.98
N LEU A 300 8.38 -8.80 -13.59
CA LEU A 300 9.62 -9.28 -14.21
C LEU A 300 9.42 -9.49 -15.71
N LEU A 301 10.34 -8.94 -16.48
CA LEU A 301 10.37 -9.14 -17.93
C LEU A 301 11.03 -10.48 -18.23
N LYS A 302 10.41 -11.27 -19.11
CA LYS A 302 10.91 -12.58 -19.50
C LYS A 302 11.64 -12.46 -20.83
N TYR A 303 12.94 -12.23 -20.81
CA TYR A 303 13.74 -12.16 -22.04
C TYR A 303 14.51 -13.47 -22.26
N ARG A 304 13.98 -14.33 -23.14
CA ARG A 304 14.48 -15.70 -23.36
C ARG A 304 14.50 -16.47 -22.03
N ASN A 305 15.65 -17.01 -21.63
CA ASN A 305 15.81 -17.75 -20.38
C ASN A 305 16.16 -16.83 -19.18
N TYR A 306 16.05 -15.51 -19.33
CA TYR A 306 16.38 -14.55 -18.28
C TYR A 306 15.12 -13.86 -17.76
N GLN A 307 15.04 -13.69 -16.44
CA GLN A 307 14.10 -12.81 -15.78
C GLN A 307 14.82 -11.50 -15.45
N ILE A 308 14.23 -10.37 -15.87
CA ILE A 308 14.83 -9.05 -15.72
C ILE A 308 13.89 -8.21 -14.88
N ALA A 309 14.39 -7.66 -13.78
CA ALA A 309 13.68 -6.67 -12.98
C ALA A 309 13.69 -5.30 -13.69
N PRO A 310 12.52 -4.75 -14.08
CA PRO A 310 12.42 -3.36 -14.51
C PRO A 310 13.10 -2.37 -13.56
N ALA A 311 12.95 -2.56 -12.24
CA ALA A 311 13.47 -1.64 -11.24
C ALA A 311 14.99 -1.40 -11.35
N ASP A 312 15.78 -2.44 -11.64
CA ASP A 312 17.24 -2.33 -11.85
C ASP A 312 17.59 -1.34 -12.98
N LEU A 313 16.82 -1.41 -14.07
CA LEU A 313 17.02 -0.56 -15.24
C LEU A 313 16.46 0.83 -15.02
N GLU A 314 15.34 0.96 -14.32
CA GLU A 314 14.75 2.24 -13.93
C GLU A 314 15.70 3.02 -13.02
N ASP A 315 16.32 2.36 -12.04
CA ASP A 315 17.32 2.96 -11.15
C ASP A 315 18.58 3.41 -11.89
N LEU A 316 19.00 2.64 -12.90
CA LEU A 316 20.13 3.01 -13.75
C LEU A 316 19.79 4.20 -14.66
N ILE A 317 18.67 4.14 -15.38
CA ILE A 317 18.23 5.17 -16.32
C ILE A 317 17.88 6.46 -15.59
N GLY A 318 17.27 6.36 -14.40
CA GLY A 318 16.95 7.51 -13.56
C GLY A 318 18.16 8.24 -12.98
N LYS A 319 19.40 7.78 -13.25
CA LYS A 319 20.65 8.50 -12.94
C LYS A 319 21.16 9.34 -14.12
N ILE A 320 20.55 9.22 -15.30
CA ILE A 320 20.96 9.95 -16.50
C ILE A 320 20.42 11.38 -16.44
N ASP A 321 21.30 12.36 -16.63
CA ASP A 321 20.91 13.78 -16.71
C ASP A 321 19.89 14.00 -17.83
N GLY A 322 18.78 14.65 -17.49
CA GLY A 322 17.70 14.93 -18.42
C GLY A 322 16.55 13.92 -18.40
N VAL A 323 16.61 12.86 -17.58
CA VAL A 323 15.48 11.98 -17.25
C VAL A 323 14.72 12.55 -16.05
N ALA A 324 13.42 12.83 -16.21
CA ALA A 324 12.54 13.21 -15.10
C ALA A 324 11.87 11.99 -14.46
N GLN A 325 11.35 11.09 -15.30
CA GLN A 325 10.78 9.81 -14.88
C GLN A 325 11.08 8.73 -15.90
N VAL A 326 11.13 7.49 -15.46
CA VAL A 326 11.31 6.31 -16.32
C VAL A 326 10.42 5.18 -15.83
N CYS A 327 9.82 4.44 -16.76
CA CYS A 327 9.22 3.14 -16.49
C CYS A 327 9.66 2.17 -17.58
N VAL A 328 10.20 1.04 -17.16
CA VAL A 328 10.66 -0.04 -18.03
C VAL A 328 9.53 -1.07 -18.16
N VAL A 329 9.22 -1.45 -19.40
CA VAL A 329 8.18 -2.41 -19.77
C VAL A 329 8.76 -3.48 -20.70
N GLY A 330 8.09 -4.63 -20.75
CA GLY A 330 8.34 -5.66 -21.74
C GLY A 330 7.36 -5.52 -22.91
N LEU A 331 7.88 -5.20 -24.09
CA LEU A 331 7.11 -5.30 -25.34
C LEU A 331 7.32 -6.70 -25.94
N PRO A 332 6.32 -7.32 -26.57
CA PRO A 332 6.49 -8.65 -27.14
C PRO A 332 7.59 -8.66 -28.20
N ASP A 333 8.44 -9.70 -28.19
CA ASP A 333 9.35 -10.04 -29.28
C ASP A 333 8.55 -10.56 -30.50
N GLU A 334 9.19 -10.70 -31.65
CA GLU A 334 8.55 -11.11 -32.92
C GLU A 334 7.85 -12.47 -32.84
N ASP A 335 8.32 -13.35 -31.97
CA ASP A 335 7.75 -14.68 -31.71
C ASP A 335 6.80 -14.71 -30.50
N GLU A 336 6.56 -13.55 -29.86
CA GLU A 336 5.78 -13.35 -28.64
C GLU A 336 6.21 -14.22 -27.44
N SER A 337 7.34 -14.91 -27.55
CA SER A 337 7.84 -15.83 -26.53
C SER A 337 8.66 -15.13 -25.45
N SER A 338 9.04 -13.87 -25.70
CA SER A 338 9.86 -13.08 -24.80
C SER A 338 9.53 -11.59 -24.84
N ASP A 339 9.99 -10.88 -23.81
CA ASP A 339 9.83 -9.44 -23.63
C ASP A 339 11.09 -8.70 -24.11
N LYS A 340 10.96 -7.90 -25.18
CA LYS A 340 11.91 -6.84 -25.50
C LYS A 340 11.83 -5.75 -24.44
N VAL A 341 12.90 -5.66 -23.65
CA VAL A 341 13.07 -4.60 -22.64
C VAL A 341 12.99 -3.23 -23.31
N THR A 342 12.08 -2.39 -22.83
CA THR A 342 11.73 -1.10 -23.42
C THR A 342 11.65 -0.04 -22.32
N ALA A 343 12.22 1.15 -22.54
CA ALA A 343 12.14 2.24 -21.58
C ALA A 343 11.17 3.32 -22.06
N ALA A 344 10.13 3.62 -21.27
CA ALA A 344 9.32 4.82 -21.43
C ALA A 344 9.90 5.94 -20.55
N VAL A 345 10.19 7.10 -21.12
CA VAL A 345 10.94 8.16 -20.45
C VAL A 345 10.20 9.49 -20.55
N VAL A 346 10.00 10.14 -19.42
CA VAL A 346 9.62 11.56 -19.36
C VAL A 346 10.91 12.36 -19.24
N LYS A 347 11.12 13.31 -20.15
CA LYS A 347 12.29 14.19 -20.12
C LYS A 347 12.11 15.29 -19.08
N ALA A 348 13.21 15.71 -18.46
CA ALA A 348 13.23 16.95 -17.70
C ALA A 348 12.99 18.15 -18.62
N ASP A 349 12.40 19.22 -18.08
CA ASP A 349 12.11 20.43 -18.84
C ASP A 349 13.37 21.01 -19.47
N GLY A 350 13.31 21.33 -20.77
CA GLY A 350 14.45 21.83 -21.53
C GLY A 350 15.54 20.81 -21.84
N SER A 351 15.33 19.52 -21.52
CA SER A 351 16.32 18.46 -21.78
C SER A 351 16.47 18.12 -23.27
N ASN A 352 17.74 18.10 -23.70
CA ASN A 352 18.19 17.62 -25.01
C ASN A 352 18.61 16.14 -25.00
N LEU A 353 18.11 15.36 -24.03
CA LEU A 353 18.33 13.91 -23.98
C LEU A 353 17.73 13.26 -25.23
N THR A 354 18.52 12.41 -25.90
CA THR A 354 18.11 11.64 -27.08
C THR A 354 18.10 10.15 -26.77
N GLU A 355 17.40 9.38 -27.61
CA GLU A 355 17.35 7.92 -27.50
C GLU A 355 18.75 7.31 -27.63
N GLU A 356 19.58 7.79 -28.56
CA GLU A 356 20.92 7.25 -28.81
C GLU A 356 21.81 7.36 -27.58
N LYS A 357 21.79 8.52 -26.89
CA LYS A 357 22.56 8.72 -25.66
C LYS A 357 22.12 7.78 -24.55
N LEU A 358 20.82 7.53 -24.43
CA LEU A 358 20.27 6.65 -23.41
C LEU A 358 20.63 5.19 -23.71
N LEU A 359 20.45 4.75 -24.95
CA LEU A 359 20.83 3.42 -25.42
C LEU A 359 22.33 3.18 -25.22
N GLU A 360 23.18 4.12 -25.63
CA GLU A 360 24.64 4.04 -25.47
C GLU A 360 25.02 3.86 -23.99
N PHE A 361 24.47 4.69 -23.11
CA PHE A 361 24.74 4.61 -21.66
C PHE A 361 24.29 3.26 -21.07
N VAL A 362 23.06 2.84 -21.36
CA VAL A 362 22.51 1.60 -20.78
C VAL A 362 23.23 0.39 -21.36
N HIS A 363 23.41 0.29 -22.68
CA HIS A 363 24.05 -0.86 -23.33
C HIS A 363 25.53 -1.00 -22.99
N GLY A 364 26.21 0.11 -22.68
CA GLY A 364 27.58 0.10 -22.18
C GLY A 364 27.71 -0.30 -20.70
N THR A 365 26.62 -0.29 -19.94
CA THR A 365 26.63 -0.55 -18.48
C THR A 365 26.08 -1.92 -18.11
N VAL A 366 25.05 -2.41 -18.82
CA VAL A 366 24.31 -3.62 -18.42
C VAL A 366 24.75 -4.87 -19.20
N ALA A 367 24.52 -6.03 -18.59
CA ALA A 367 24.69 -7.32 -19.26
C ALA A 367 23.80 -7.42 -20.51
N ASP A 368 24.24 -8.20 -21.49
CA ASP A 368 23.61 -8.23 -22.81
C ASP A 368 22.10 -8.50 -22.77
N TYR A 369 21.63 -9.38 -21.91
CA TYR A 369 20.20 -9.72 -21.79
C TYR A 369 19.35 -8.56 -21.24
N LYS A 370 19.91 -7.60 -20.49
CA LYS A 370 19.20 -6.42 -19.96
C LYS A 370 19.14 -5.22 -20.91
N LYS A 371 19.73 -5.32 -22.12
CA LYS A 371 19.74 -4.22 -23.09
C LYS A 371 18.33 -3.87 -23.57
N LEU A 372 18.10 -2.57 -23.77
CA LEU A 372 16.84 -1.98 -24.23
C LEU A 372 16.54 -2.30 -25.71
N ARG A 373 16.26 -3.56 -26.02
CA ARG A 373 16.00 -4.04 -27.40
C ARG A 373 14.66 -3.61 -27.96
N GLY A 374 13.73 -3.24 -27.11
CA GLY A 374 12.46 -2.63 -27.53
C GLY A 374 12.55 -1.11 -27.66
N GLY A 375 13.72 -0.52 -27.41
CA GLY A 375 13.99 0.90 -27.65
C GLY A 375 13.63 1.81 -26.48
N VAL A 376 13.69 3.12 -26.77
CA VAL A 376 13.36 4.18 -25.81
C VAL A 376 12.24 5.03 -26.37
N TYR A 377 11.15 5.17 -25.61
CA TYR A 377 10.00 5.98 -26.00
C TYR A 377 9.84 7.17 -25.08
N PHE A 378 9.96 8.37 -25.63
CA PHE A 378 9.62 9.58 -24.89
C PHE A 378 8.10 9.74 -24.79
N VAL A 379 7.62 9.88 -23.56
CA VAL A 379 6.21 10.06 -23.20
C VAL A 379 6.03 11.37 -22.42
N SER A 380 4.83 11.94 -22.47
CA SER A 380 4.51 13.17 -21.72
C SER A 380 4.39 12.90 -20.21
N GLU A 381 3.87 11.73 -19.85
CA GLU A 381 3.68 11.31 -18.47
C GLU A 381 3.72 9.77 -18.35
N ILE A 382 3.91 9.28 -17.13
CA ILE A 382 3.80 7.86 -16.78
C ILE A 382 2.53 7.70 -15.95
N PRO A 383 1.59 6.82 -16.35
CA PRO A 383 0.35 6.63 -15.58
C PRO A 383 0.67 6.01 -14.22
N LEU A 384 0.07 6.54 -13.15
CA LEU A 384 0.29 6.09 -11.76
C LEU A 384 -1.01 5.62 -11.09
N THR A 385 -0.90 4.77 -10.07
CA THR A 385 -1.99 4.48 -9.12
C THR A 385 -2.25 5.67 -8.21
N SER A 386 -3.35 5.65 -7.44
CA SER A 386 -3.62 6.60 -6.35
C SER A 386 -2.50 6.65 -5.29
N THR A 387 -1.71 5.57 -5.18
CA THR A 387 -0.54 5.46 -4.30
C THR A 387 0.79 5.81 -4.99
N GLY A 388 0.75 6.34 -6.22
CA GLY A 388 1.94 6.81 -6.95
C GLY A 388 2.78 5.72 -7.62
N LYS A 389 2.29 4.47 -7.70
CA LYS A 389 3.01 3.37 -8.37
C LYS A 389 2.74 3.38 -9.88
N PRO A 390 3.74 3.18 -10.74
CA PRO A 390 3.51 3.07 -12.18
C PRO A 390 2.49 2.01 -12.53
N LEU A 391 1.47 2.39 -13.31
CA LEU A 391 0.53 1.48 -13.95
C LEU A 391 1.19 0.83 -15.17
N ARG A 392 2.23 0.02 -14.93
CA ARG A 392 3.10 -0.59 -15.94
C ARG A 392 2.33 -1.31 -17.04
N ARG A 393 1.25 -2.03 -16.68
CA ARG A 393 0.37 -2.70 -17.64
C ARG A 393 -0.36 -1.72 -18.57
N LYS A 394 -0.86 -0.60 -18.03
CA LYS A 394 -1.55 0.43 -18.82
C LYS A 394 -0.57 1.06 -19.81
N LEU A 395 0.60 1.46 -19.32
CA LEU A 395 1.66 2.04 -20.15
C LEU A 395 2.16 1.08 -21.24
N ARG A 396 2.33 -0.21 -20.91
CA ARG A 396 2.66 -1.25 -21.89
C ARG A 396 1.62 -1.30 -23.02
N ASN A 397 0.33 -1.32 -22.69
CA ASN A 397 -0.73 -1.37 -23.68
C ASN A 397 -0.78 -0.11 -24.55
N GLU A 398 -0.62 1.08 -23.95
CA GLU A 398 -0.53 2.35 -24.68
C GLU A 398 0.64 2.36 -25.68
N LEU A 399 1.78 1.79 -25.29
CA LEU A 399 2.93 1.66 -26.19
C LEU A 399 2.68 0.65 -27.31
N ILE A 400 2.07 -0.50 -27.03
CA ILE A 400 1.70 -1.50 -28.05
C ILE A 400 0.75 -0.87 -29.08
N GLU A 401 -0.31 -0.19 -28.62
CA GLU A 401 -1.26 0.50 -29.50
C GLU A 401 -0.58 1.59 -30.33
N ARG A 402 0.30 2.40 -29.72
CA ARG A 402 1.05 3.47 -30.40
C ARG A 402 1.97 2.91 -31.49
N LEU A 403 2.55 1.73 -31.27
CA LEU A 403 3.49 1.08 -32.19
C LEU A 403 2.79 0.20 -33.24
N LYS A 404 1.46 0.04 -33.15
CA LYS A 404 0.66 -0.86 -34.00
C LYS A 404 1.17 -2.31 -33.96
N MET A 405 1.57 -2.75 -32.77
CA MET A 405 2.03 -4.13 -32.50
C MET A 405 0.87 -5.02 -32.08
#